data_AF-A0A952HD56-F1
#
_entry.id   AF-A0A952HD56-F1
#
_cell.length_a   1.000
_cell.length_b   1.000
_cell.length_c   1.000
_cell.angle_alpha   90.00
_cell.angle_beta   90.00
_cell.angle_gamma   90.00
#
_symmetry.space_group_name_H-M   'P 1'
#
loop_
_entity.id
_entity.type
_entity.pdbx_description
1 polymer ?
#
loop_
_entity_poly.entity_id
_entity_poly.type
_entity_poly.pdbx_seq_one_letter_code
_entity_poly.pdbx_strand_id
1 'polypeptide(L)' 'MLQSTGKPQRKSVNTSIDSRLIEEAKALGINMSRAAEQGIAKAISAEKTRRWQEENKEALESSNDYVKRNGLPLAKYRLF' A
#
# COMPACT_ATOMS: atom_id res chain seq x y z
N MET A 1 18.39 14.90 -6.69
CA MET A 1 17.73 15.32 -5.43
C MET A 1 17.93 14.19 -4.41
N LEU A 2 18.99 14.23 -3.61
CA LEU A 2 19.25 13.24 -2.56
C LEU A 2 18.20 13.43 -1.45
N GLN A 3 17.35 12.43 -1.22
CA GLN A 3 16.40 12.45 -0.12
C GLN A 3 17.16 12.16 1.18
N SER A 4 17.06 13.09 2.15
CA SER A 4 17.60 12.92 3.51
C SER A 4 17.04 11.66 4.15
N THR A 5 17.90 10.66 4.35
CA THR A 5 17.63 9.48 5.18
C THR A 5 17.74 9.85 6.66
N GLY A 6 16.88 10.75 7.14
CA GLY A 6 16.72 11.02 8.57
C GLY A 6 16.01 9.85 9.23
N LYS A 7 16.42 9.47 10.46
CA LYS A 7 15.65 8.50 11.26
C LYS A 7 14.18 8.97 11.32
N PRO A 8 13.20 8.10 11.04
CA PRO A 8 11.80 8.48 11.11
C PRO A 8 11.48 8.98 12.52
N GLN A 9 10.92 10.18 12.60
CA GLN A 9 10.45 10.77 13.85
C GLN A 9 9.25 9.94 14.32
N ARG A 10 9.44 9.15 15.38
CA ARG A 10 8.38 8.32 15.95
C ARG A 10 7.62 9.12 16.98
N LYS A 11 6.29 9.14 16.83
CA LYS A 11 5.39 9.70 17.84
C LYS A 11 4.73 8.55 18.60
N SER A 12 4.75 8.61 19.92
CA SER A 12 3.97 7.70 20.75
C SER A 12 2.47 8.01 20.59
N VAL A 13 1.66 6.98 20.41
CA VAL A 13 0.20 7.08 20.26
C VAL A 13 -0.41 6.08 21.23
N ASN A 14 -1.43 6.51 21.98
CA ASN A 14 -2.22 5.61 22.82
C ASN A 14 -3.34 4.98 21.97
N THR A 15 -3.47 3.66 22.00
CA THR A 15 -4.45 2.93 21.19
C THR A 15 -4.91 1.70 21.96
N SER A 16 -6.22 1.44 21.92
CA SER A 16 -6.81 0.24 22.52
C SER A 16 -6.71 -0.94 21.55
N ILE A 17 -6.16 -2.06 22.01
CA ILE A 17 -6.04 -3.32 21.28
C ILE A 17 -6.66 -4.44 22.15
N ASP A 18 -7.24 -5.46 21.52
CA ASP A 18 -7.78 -6.63 22.24
C ASP A 18 -6.71 -7.24 23.16
N SER A 19 -7.06 -7.42 24.44
CA SER A 19 -6.15 -7.92 25.46
C SER A 19 -5.63 -9.33 25.16
N ARG A 20 -6.42 -10.18 24.51
CA ARG A 20 -6.01 -11.54 24.13
C ARG A 20 -4.89 -11.51 23.10
N LEU A 21 -4.98 -10.59 22.12
CA LEU A 21 -3.93 -10.40 21.12
C LEU A 21 -2.64 -9.88 21.74
N ILE A 22 -2.74 -9.01 22.75
CA ILE A 22 -1.57 -8.52 23.48
C ILE A 22 -0.88 -9.66 24.23
N GLU A 23 -1.64 -10.48 24.95
CA GLU A 23 -1.07 -11.59 25.73
C GLU A 23 -0.46 -12.67 24.82
N GLU A 24 -1.11 -12.99 23.70
CA GLU A 24 -0.57 -13.91 22.69
C GLU A 24 0.70 -13.34 22.04
N ALA A 25 0.71 -12.07 21.65
CA ALA A 25 1.88 -11.42 21.09
C ALA A 25 3.07 -11.42 22.06
N LYS A 26 2.83 -11.19 23.36
CA LYS A 26 3.87 -11.29 24.40
C LYS A 26 4.39 -12.72 24.53
N ALA A 27 3.49 -13.71 24.58
CA ALA A 27 3.86 -15.12 24.69
C ALA A 27 4.73 -15.59 23.52
N LEU A 28 4.48 -15.04 22.33
CA LEU A 28 5.24 -15.31 21.11
C LEU A 28 6.47 -14.41 20.91
N GLY A 29 6.74 -13.47 21.83
CA GLY A 29 7.88 -12.55 21.72
C GLY A 29 7.77 -11.55 20.55
N ILE A 30 6.55 -11.26 20.09
CA ILE A 30 6.30 -10.36 18.95
C ILE A 30 6.54 -8.91 19.37
N ASN A 31 7.30 -8.18 18.55
CA ASN A 31 7.47 -6.74 18.72
C ASN A 31 6.21 -5.99 18.28
N MET A 32 5.32 -5.70 19.24
CA MET A 32 4.02 -5.06 19.01
C MET A 32 4.14 -3.69 18.31
N SER A 33 5.14 -2.88 18.67
CA SER A 33 5.34 -1.57 18.03
C SER A 33 5.66 -1.71 16.55
N ARG A 34 6.55 -2.65 16.20
CA ARG A 34 6.90 -2.94 14.81
C ARG A 34 5.73 -3.55 14.03
N ALA A 35 4.98 -4.45 14.65
CA ALA A 35 3.80 -5.06 14.05
C ALA A 35 2.71 -4.00 13.77
N ALA A 36 2.46 -3.10 14.72
CA ALA A 36 1.52 -1.99 14.56
C ALA A 36 1.96 -1.05 13.42
N GLU A 37 3.24 -0.65 13.39
CA GLU A 37 3.78 0.20 12.33
C GLU A 37 3.60 -0.44 10.94
N GLN A 38 3.89 -1.73 10.80
CA GLN A 38 3.68 -2.46 9.55
C GLN A 38 2.21 -2.56 9.16
N GLY A 39 1.32 -2.84 10.12
CA GLY A 39 -0.12 -2.91 9.89
C GLY A 39 -0.68 -1.57 9.39
N ILE A 40 -0.29 -0.47 10.05
CA ILE A 40 -0.69 0.89 9.66
C ILE A 40 -0.15 1.24 8.28
N ALA A 41 1.13 0.94 7.98
CA ALA A 41 1.72 1.20 6.68
C ALA A 41 0.98 0.47 5.54
N LYS A 42 0.61 -0.81 5.77
CA LYS A 42 -0.18 -1.60 4.81
C LYS A 42 -1.57 -0.99 4.60
N ALA A 43 -2.26 -0.62 5.68
CA ALA A 43 -3.58 -0.01 5.59
C ALA A 43 -3.55 1.33 4.82
N ILE A 44 -2.56 2.18 5.11
CA ILE A 44 -2.37 3.45 4.39
C ILE A 44 -2.09 3.20 2.90
N SER A 45 -1.23 2.24 2.57
CA SER A 45 -0.93 1.90 1.18
C SER A 45 -2.18 1.44 0.43
N ALA A 46 -2.95 0.55 1.04
CA ALA A 46 -4.19 0.03 0.45
C ALA A 46 -5.21 1.14 0.19
N GLU A 47 -5.40 2.04 1.16
CA GLU A 47 -6.34 3.15 1.02
C GLU A 47 -5.88 4.16 -0.04
N LYS A 48 -4.58 4.46 -0.12
CA LYS A 48 -4.03 5.29 -1.20
C LYS A 48 -4.25 4.67 -2.57
N THR A 49 -4.02 3.37 -2.69
CA THR A 49 -4.27 2.63 -3.95
C THR A 49 -5.75 2.70 -4.32
N ARG A 50 -6.66 2.47 -3.37
CA ARG A 50 -8.11 2.56 -3.61
C ARG A 50 -8.51 3.94 -4.15
N ARG A 51 -8.07 5.01 -3.47
CA ARG A 51 -8.38 6.39 -3.90
C ARG A 51 -7.80 6.70 -5.28
N TRP A 52 -6.56 6.30 -5.53
CA TRP A 52 -5.94 6.49 -6.84
C TRP A 52 -6.71 5.77 -7.94
N GLN A 53 -7.17 4.54 -7.70
CA GLN A 53 -7.99 3.79 -8.66
C GLN A 53 -9.33 4.47 -8.93
N GLU A 54 -9.97 5.05 -7.91
CA GLU A 54 -11.21 5.80 -8.04
C GLU A 54 -11.01 7.08 -8.87
N GLU A 55 -9.97 7.86 -8.56
CA GLU A 55 -9.62 9.08 -9.27
C GLU A 55 -9.23 8.83 -10.74
N ASN A 56 -8.57 7.70 -11.01
CA ASN A 56 -8.07 7.37 -12.35
C ASN A 56 -9.00 6.43 -13.13
N LYS A 57 -10.20 6.15 -12.60
CA LYS A 57 -11.13 5.19 -13.19
C LYS A 57 -11.47 5.52 -14.64
N GLU A 58 -11.83 6.77 -14.93
CA GLU A 58 -12.18 7.21 -16.29
C GLU A 58 -10.98 7.13 -17.25
N ALA A 59 -9.78 7.48 -16.79
CA ALA A 59 -8.55 7.38 -17.58
C ALA A 59 -8.21 5.92 -17.89
N LEU A 60 -8.37 5.03 -16.91
CA LEU A 60 -8.18 3.60 -17.07
C LEU A 60 -9.22 2.99 -18.03
N GLU A 61 -10.49 3.38 -17.92
CA GLU A 61 -11.56 2.94 -18.82
C GLU A 61 -11.30 3.40 -20.26
N SER A 62 -10.95 4.67 -20.46
CA SER A 62 -10.58 5.21 -21.78
C SER A 62 -9.39 4.47 -22.40
N SER A 63 -8.35 4.21 -21.59
CA SER A 63 -7.18 3.43 -22.02
C SER A 63 -7.56 1.99 -22.38
N ASN A 64 -8.36 1.32 -21.56
CA ASN A 64 -8.85 -0.04 -21.82
C ASN A 64 -9.69 -0.10 -23.10
N ASP A 65 -10.56 0.86 -23.33
CA ASP A 65 -11.39 0.92 -24.53
C ASP A 65 -10.57 1.22 -25.79
N TYR A 66 -9.53 2.06 -25.67
CA TYR A 66 -8.56 2.24 -26.75
C TYR A 66 -7.88 0.90 -27.11
N VAL A 67 -7.40 0.15 -26.11
CA VAL A 67 -6.75 -1.16 -26.35
C VAL A 67 -7.73 -2.18 -26.95
N LYS A 68 -8.98 -2.23 -26.49
CA LYS A 68 -10.00 -3.13 -27.09
C LYS A 68 -10.24 -2.81 -28.56
N ARG A 69 -10.27 -1.52 -28.93
CA ARG A 69 -10.54 -1.08 -30.30
C ARG A 69 -9.34 -1.22 -31.22
N ASN A 70 -8.12 -0.93 -30.72
CA ASN A 70 -6.92 -0.79 -31.55
C ASN A 70 -5.91 -1.93 -31.35
N GLY A 71 -6.19 -2.86 -30.44
CA GLY A 71 -5.23 -3.84 -29.96
C GLY A 71 -4.18 -3.22 -29.03
N LEU A 72 -3.23 -4.05 -28.59
CA LEU A 72 -2.15 -3.59 -27.73
C LEU A 72 -1.20 -2.67 -28.50
N PRO A 73 -0.98 -1.42 -28.03
CA PRO A 73 0.01 -0.54 -28.61
C PRO A 73 1.37 -1.24 -28.67
N LEU A 74 2.07 -1.08 -29.80
CA LEU A 74 3.43 -1.61 -30.00
C LEU A 74 3.55 -3.15 -29.93
N ALA A 75 2.45 -3.90 -29.90
CA ALA A 75 2.50 -5.37 -29.89
C ALA A 75 3.32 -5.95 -31.05
N LYS A 76 3.33 -5.26 -32.20
CA LYS A 76 4.14 -5.61 -33.38
C LYS A 76 5.67 -5.56 -33.16
N TYR A 77 6.14 -4.97 -32.07
CA TYR A 77 7.57 -4.90 -31.71
C TYR A 77 7.92 -5.78 -30.50
N ARG A 78 6.96 -6.53 -29.96
CA ARG A 78 7.21 -7.44 -28.84
C ARG A 78 8.00 -8.65 -29.34
N LEU A 79 9.30 -8.67 -29.06
CA LEU A 79 10.16 -9.85 -29.20
C LEU A 79 9.92 -10.72 -27.96
N PHE A 80 9.24 -11.85 -28.18
CA PHE A 80 8.91 -12.96 -27.26
C PHE A 80 9.26 -12.76 -25.77
#